data_AF-A0A399XF99-F1
#
_entry.id   AF-A0A399XF99-F1
#
_cell.length_a   1.000
_cell.length_b   1.000
_cell.length_c   1.000
_cell.angle_alpha   90.00
_cell.angle_beta   90.00
_cell.angle_gamma   90.00
#
_symmetry.space_group_name_H-M   'P 1'
#
loop_
_entity.id
_entity.type
_entity.pdbx_description
1 polymer ?
#
loop_
_entity_poly.entity_id
_entity_poly.type
_entity_poly.pdbx_seq_one_letter_code
_entity_poly.pdbx_strand_id
1 'polypeptide(L)'
;MADERSGVHSDISSPRENRVQLRPIERRVRHMLDDGLSHEEIAWRFRRSPGFVRRVTVLSGLQRKPRTGAAPHPLRPVERVVHKGLAQGLPTSEVASRLRRTPEWVERVDAFASHKLNQA
;
A
#
# COMPACT_ATOMS: atom_id res chain seq x y z
N MET A 1 23.54 -39.96 -17.56
CA MET A 1 22.06 -39.96 -17.65
C MET A 1 21.52 -39.50 -16.30
N ALA A 2 20.77 -38.39 -16.31
CA ALA A 2 19.94 -37.76 -15.26
C ALA A 2 20.61 -37.50 -13.89
N ASP A 3 20.92 -36.29 -13.41
CA ASP A 3 20.19 -34.99 -13.31
C ASP A 3 18.80 -35.09 -12.69
N GLU A 4 18.65 -34.56 -11.48
CA GLU A 4 17.53 -33.75 -10.94
C GLU A 4 17.77 -33.60 -9.41
N ARG A 5 18.47 -32.57 -8.95
CA ARG A 5 17.94 -31.24 -8.60
C ARG A 5 16.75 -31.25 -7.64
N SER A 6 16.96 -30.51 -6.54
CA SER A 6 15.99 -29.68 -5.83
C SER A 6 15.63 -30.15 -4.42
N GLY A 7 16.34 -29.53 -3.46
CA GLY A 7 15.86 -29.39 -2.11
C GLY A 7 14.48 -28.75 -2.09
N VAL A 8 13.53 -29.50 -1.55
CA VAL A 8 12.20 -29.01 -1.23
C VAL A 8 12.31 -28.34 0.15
N HIS A 9 12.67 -27.06 0.16
CA HIS A 9 12.34 -26.17 1.28
C HIS A 9 10.82 -25.93 1.25
N SER A 10 10.04 -26.90 1.71
CA SER A 10 8.63 -26.69 2.07
C SER A 10 8.57 -26.03 3.45
N ASP A 11 9.07 -24.81 3.54
CA ASP A 11 8.74 -23.94 4.67
C ASP A 11 7.48 -23.16 4.30
N ILE A 12 6.36 -23.89 4.21
CA ILE A 12 5.04 -23.30 4.12
C ILE A 12 4.74 -22.81 5.52
N SER A 13 5.19 -21.58 5.83
CA SER A 13 4.85 -20.89 7.07
C SER A 13 3.37 -21.10 7.37
N SER A 14 3.09 -21.73 8.51
CA SER A 14 1.75 -22.15 8.90
C SER A 14 0.74 -21.00 8.77
N PRO A 15 -0.51 -21.25 8.31
CA PRO A 15 -1.54 -20.22 8.15
C PRO A 15 -1.92 -19.49 9.45
N ARG A 16 -1.43 -19.97 10.61
CA ARG A 16 -1.63 -19.35 11.92
C ARG A 16 -0.65 -18.21 12.22
N GLU A 17 0.55 -18.22 11.63
CA GLU A 17 1.62 -17.27 11.96
C GLU A 17 1.43 -15.89 11.31
N ASN A 18 0.72 -15.83 10.18
CA ASN A 18 0.47 -14.57 9.48
C ASN A 18 -0.68 -13.71 10.08
N ARG A 19 -1.29 -14.15 11.20
CA ARG A 19 -2.41 -13.39 11.82
C ARG A 19 -1.97 -12.04 12.36
N VAL A 20 -0.71 -11.88 12.77
CA VAL A 20 -0.18 -10.62 13.31
C VAL A 20 -0.30 -9.48 12.27
N GLN A 21 -0.20 -9.80 10.97
CA GLN A 21 -0.27 -8.81 9.88
C GLN A 21 -1.70 -8.50 9.38
N LEU A 22 -2.71 -9.23 9.84
CA LEU A 22 -4.10 -9.00 9.43
C LEU A 22 -4.67 -7.75 10.09
N ARG A 23 -5.49 -6.98 9.36
CA ARG A 23 -6.27 -5.90 9.97
C ARG A 23 -7.32 -6.50 10.91
N PRO A 24 -7.81 -5.75 11.91
CA PRO A 24 -8.81 -6.24 12.85
C PRO A 24 -10.02 -6.92 12.19
N ILE A 25 -10.53 -6.34 11.10
CA ILE A 25 -11.66 -6.89 10.35
C ILE A 25 -11.35 -8.24 9.67
N GLU A 26 -10.18 -8.37 9.04
CA GLU A 26 -9.76 -9.61 8.38
C GLU A 26 -9.54 -10.72 9.40
N ARG A 27 -8.92 -10.37 10.52
CA ARG A 27 -8.68 -11.29 11.63
C ARG A 27 -9.99 -11.84 12.16
N ARG A 28 -10.99 -10.98 12.35
CA ARG A 28 -12.32 -11.39 12.83
C ARG A 28 -13.07 -12.23 11.79
N VAL A 29 -13.03 -11.84 10.51
CA VAL A 29 -13.63 -12.63 9.42
C VAL A 29 -12.98 -14.00 9.31
N ARG A 30 -11.65 -14.10 9.35
CA ARG A 30 -10.93 -15.38 9.30
C ARG A 30 -11.26 -16.27 10.49
N HIS A 31 -11.28 -15.71 11.70
CA HIS A 31 -11.67 -16.47 12.88
C HIS A 31 -13.08 -17.04 12.76
N MET A 32 -14.05 -16.26 12.29
CA MET A 32 -15.41 -16.76 12.08
C MET A 32 -15.50 -17.85 11.01
N LEU A 33 -14.71 -17.75 9.94
CA LEU A 33 -14.60 -18.81 8.93
C LEU A 33 -13.98 -20.08 9.52
N ASP A 34 -12.96 -19.94 10.36
CA ASP A 34 -12.35 -21.08 11.06
C ASP A 34 -13.31 -21.74 12.06
N ASP A 35 -14.22 -20.95 12.64
CA ASP A 35 -15.32 -21.43 13.49
C ASP A 35 -16.47 -22.06 12.65
N GLY A 36 -16.34 -22.10 11.31
CA GLY A 36 -17.27 -22.76 10.39
C GLY A 36 -18.44 -21.91 9.90
N LEU A 37 -18.47 -20.60 10.18
CA LEU A 37 -19.56 -19.72 9.76
C LEU A 37 -19.50 -19.46 8.26
N SER A 38 -20.67 -19.36 7.62
CA SER A 38 -20.77 -19.04 6.19
C SER A 38 -20.44 -17.56 5.90
N HIS A 39 -20.11 -17.26 4.64
CA HIS A 39 -19.85 -15.88 4.21
C HIS A 39 -21.10 -14.99 4.38
N GLU A 40 -22.29 -15.57 4.21
CA GLU A 40 -23.59 -14.94 4.34
C GLU A 40 -23.88 -14.58 5.80
N GLU A 41 -23.62 -15.50 6.72
CA GLU A 41 -23.83 -15.28 8.15
C GLU A 41 -22.84 -14.26 8.72
N ILE A 42 -21.58 -14.34 8.29
CA ILE A 42 -20.57 -13.33 8.63
C ILE A 42 -21.00 -11.98 8.06
N ALA A 43 -21.44 -11.91 6.80
CA ALA A 43 -21.88 -10.68 6.16
C ALA A 43 -23.04 -10.03 6.93
N TRP A 44 -24.03 -10.82 7.33
CA TRP A 44 -25.15 -10.37 8.15
C TRP A 44 -24.67 -9.78 9.49
N ARG A 45 -23.77 -10.47 10.21
CA ARG A 45 -23.19 -9.97 11.46
C ARG A 45 -22.44 -8.64 11.30
N PHE A 46 -21.73 -8.47 10.18
CA PHE A 46 -21.01 -7.23 9.88
C PHE A 46 -21.90 -6.14 9.23
N ARG A 47 -23.18 -6.41 8.97
CA ARG A 47 -24.08 -5.54 8.20
C ARG A 47 -23.48 -5.16 6.84
N ARG A 48 -22.87 -6.14 6.16
CA ARG A 48 -22.24 -6.01 4.84
C ARG A 48 -22.82 -7.05 3.88
N SER A 49 -22.39 -7.00 2.62
CA SER A 49 -22.76 -8.01 1.63
C SER A 49 -21.86 -9.24 1.70
N PRO A 50 -22.33 -10.44 1.28
CA PRO A 50 -21.48 -11.63 1.17
C PRO A 50 -20.26 -11.41 0.26
N GLY A 51 -20.43 -10.59 -0.79
CA GLY A 51 -19.32 -10.19 -1.69
C GLY A 51 -18.23 -9.39 -0.98
N PHE A 52 -18.58 -8.56 0.01
CA PHE A 52 -17.60 -7.87 0.85
C PHE A 52 -16.77 -8.88 1.65
N VAL A 53 -17.41 -9.86 2.28
CA VAL A 53 -16.72 -10.89 3.08
C VAL A 53 -15.79 -11.71 2.19
N ARG A 54 -16.27 -12.19 1.04
CA ARG A 54 -15.43 -12.90 0.05
C ARG A 54 -14.20 -12.10 -0.35
N ARG A 55 -14.36 -10.80 -0.62
CA ARG A 55 -13.24 -9.90 -0.96
C ARG A 55 -12.23 -9.79 0.19
N VAL A 56 -12.71 -9.65 1.43
CA VAL A 56 -11.85 -9.61 2.62
C VAL A 56 -11.09 -10.93 2.78
N THR A 57 -11.75 -12.08 2.61
CA THR A 57 -11.12 -13.40 2.66
C THR A 57 -9.99 -13.52 1.65
N VAL A 58 -10.23 -13.14 0.39
CA VAL A 58 -9.22 -13.15 -0.68
C VAL A 58 -8.05 -12.22 -0.34
N LEU A 59 -8.33 -10.95 -0.03
CA LEU A 59 -7.30 -9.94 0.25
C LEU A 59 -6.49 -10.22 1.52
N SER A 60 -7.06 -10.95 2.48
CA SER A 60 -6.35 -11.38 3.69
C SER A 60 -5.31 -12.48 3.43
N GLY A 61 -5.44 -13.23 2.32
CA GLY A 61 -4.47 -14.26 1.93
C GLY A 61 -3.27 -13.73 1.15
N LEU A 62 -3.29 -12.47 0.72
CA LEU A 62 -2.21 -11.86 -0.02
C LEU A 62 -1.13 -11.33 0.93
N GLN A 63 0.14 -11.60 0.61
CA GLN A 63 1.27 -11.00 1.30
C GLN A 63 1.19 -9.48 1.21
N ARG A 64 1.16 -8.81 2.37
CA ARG A 64 1.12 -7.36 2.41
C ARG A 64 2.53 -6.82 2.47
N LYS A 65 2.78 -5.81 1.64
CA LYS A 65 3.90 -4.93 1.93
C LYS A 65 3.64 -4.31 3.31
N PRO A 66 4.57 -4.42 4.27
CA PRO A 66 4.41 -3.78 5.56
C PRO A 66 4.05 -2.31 5.31
N ARG A 67 3.05 -1.82 6.04
CA ARG A 67 2.84 -0.37 6.11
C ARG A 67 4.11 0.17 6.73
N THR A 68 5.03 0.65 5.90
CA THR A 68 6.06 1.55 6.36
C THR A 68 5.27 2.69 6.98
N GLY A 69 5.35 2.83 8.31
CA GLY A 69 5.04 4.11 8.94
C GLY A 69 6.00 5.07 8.27
N ALA A 70 5.54 5.75 7.22
CA ALA A 70 6.41 6.64 6.47
C ALA A 70 6.87 7.65 7.52
N ALA A 71 8.17 7.64 7.80
CA ALA A 71 8.79 8.74 8.53
C ALA A 71 8.25 10.04 7.91
N PRO A 72 7.90 11.05 8.72
CA PRO A 72 7.31 12.27 8.21
C PRO A 72 8.20 12.79 7.08
N HIS A 73 7.66 12.78 5.86
CA HIS A 73 8.44 13.17 4.69
C HIS A 73 8.73 14.67 4.81
N PRO A 74 9.98 15.12 4.65
CA PRO A 74 10.35 16.53 4.86
C PRO A 74 9.57 17.47 3.93
N LEU A 75 9.23 16.98 2.73
CA LEU A 75 8.37 17.66 1.77
C LEU A 75 6.87 17.40 1.96
N ARG A 76 6.08 18.46 1.86
CA ARG A 76 4.62 18.45 1.73
C ARG A 76 4.21 17.73 0.43
N PRO A 77 2.96 17.21 0.32
CA PRO A 77 2.52 16.51 -0.88
C PRO A 77 2.72 17.28 -2.19
N VAL A 78 2.48 18.59 -2.17
CA VAL A 78 2.63 19.44 -3.36
C VAL A 78 4.10 19.63 -3.76
N GLU A 79 4.98 19.83 -2.77
CA GLU A 79 6.44 19.92 -2.95
C GLU A 79 6.98 18.61 -3.54
N ARG A 80 6.50 17.45 -3.06
CA ARG A 80 6.88 16.14 -3.63
C ARG A 80 6.47 15.99 -5.08
N VAL A 81 5.27 16.42 -5.46
CA VAL A 81 4.79 16.29 -6.84
C VAL A 81 5.59 17.18 -7.78
N VAL A 82 5.81 18.45 -7.39
CA VAL A 82 6.61 19.39 -8.18
C VAL A 82 8.05 18.87 -8.32
N HIS A 83 8.72 18.61 -7.20
CA HIS A 83 10.12 18.22 -7.19
C HIS A 83 10.34 16.90 -7.95
N LYS A 84 9.47 15.90 -7.74
CA LYS A 84 9.53 14.64 -8.48
C LYS A 84 9.31 14.83 -9.98
N GLY A 85 8.36 15.68 -10.37
CA GLY A 85 8.07 15.92 -11.78
C GLY A 85 9.26 16.53 -12.51
N LEU A 86 9.89 17.54 -11.92
CA LEU A 86 11.08 18.18 -12.46
C LEU A 86 12.30 17.25 -12.44
N ALA A 87 12.51 16.49 -11.36
CA ALA A 87 13.58 15.49 -11.28
C ALA A 87 13.42 14.36 -12.31
N GLN A 88 12.20 14.13 -12.81
CA GLN A 88 11.92 13.21 -13.92
C GLN A 88 12.07 13.85 -15.31
N GLY A 89 12.50 15.12 -15.37
CA GLY A 89 12.72 15.86 -16.62
C GLY A 89 11.46 16.45 -17.25
N LEU A 90 10.33 16.50 -16.54
CA LEU A 90 9.14 17.19 -17.06
C LEU A 90 9.43 18.70 -17.14
N PRO A 91 9.02 19.37 -18.22
CA PRO A 91 9.18 20.81 -18.32
C PRO A 91 8.30 21.52 -17.28
N THR A 92 8.81 22.63 -16.73
CA THR A 92 8.13 23.43 -15.71
C THR A 92 6.70 23.81 -16.12
N SER A 93 6.49 24.17 -17.39
CA SER A 93 5.17 24.51 -17.94
C SER A 93 4.18 23.35 -17.91
N GLU A 94 4.64 22.12 -18.13
CA GLU A 94 3.79 20.92 -18.07
C GLU A 94 3.41 20.58 -16.63
N VAL A 95 4.36 20.68 -15.70
CA VAL A 95 4.08 20.52 -14.26
C VAL A 95 3.08 21.59 -13.79
N ALA A 96 3.28 22.84 -14.22
CA ALA A 96 2.40 23.96 -13.91
C ALA A 96 0.97 23.74 -14.44
N SER A 97 0.85 23.31 -15.70
CA SER A 97 -0.43 22.98 -16.33
C SER A 97 -1.18 21.88 -15.58
N ARG A 98 -0.51 20.77 -15.24
CA ARG A 98 -1.09 19.64 -14.47
C ARG A 98 -1.59 20.09 -13.10
N LEU A 99 -0.92 21.06 -12.47
CA LEU A 99 -1.27 21.60 -11.16
C LEU A 99 -2.22 22.81 -11.21
N ARG A 100 -2.58 23.30 -12.40
CA ARG A 100 -3.36 24.53 -12.60
C ARG A 100 -2.71 25.72 -11.88
N ARG A 101 -1.40 25.88 -12.09
CA ARG A 101 -0.54 26.92 -11.53
C ARG A 101 0.32 27.54 -12.64
N THR A 102 1.05 28.60 -12.31
CA THR A 102 1.99 29.24 -13.24
C THR A 102 3.38 28.59 -13.15
N PRO A 103 4.21 28.69 -14.20
CA PRO A 103 5.58 28.18 -14.17
C PRO A 103 6.42 28.75 -13.02
N GLU A 104 6.31 30.05 -12.74
CA GLU A 104 7.08 30.72 -11.69
C GLU A 104 6.70 30.20 -10.29
N TRP A 105 5.43 29.82 -10.10
CA TRP A 105 5.00 29.18 -8.86
C TRP A 105 5.65 27.80 -8.70
N VAL A 106 5.79 27.04 -9.78
CA VAL A 106 6.46 25.72 -9.76
C VAL A 106 7.94 25.88 -9.41
N GLU A 107 8.64 26.83 -10.03
CA GLU A 107 10.05 27.13 -9.73
C GLU A 107 10.25 27.50 -8.26
N ARG A 108 9.39 28.37 -7.72
CA ARG A 108 9.46 28.74 -6.29
C ARG A 108 9.25 27.55 -5.37
N VAL A 109 8.30 26.68 -5.69
CA VAL A 109 8.03 25.47 -4.89
C VAL A 109 9.21 24.49 -4.98
N ASP A 110 9.81 24.32 -6.15
CA ASP A 110 10.96 23.43 -6.31
C ASP A 110 12.21 23.94 -5.60
N ALA A 111 12.47 25.25 -5.64
CA ALA A 111 13.56 25.86 -4.87
C ALA A 111 13.38 25.64 -3.36
N PHE A 112 12.15 25.80 -2.86
CA PHE A 112 11.84 25.56 -1.46
C PHE A 112 11.93 24.07 -1.08
N ALA A 113 11.50 23.18 -1.97
CA ALA A 113 11.63 21.74 -1.79
C ALA A 113 13.10 21.32 -1.73
N SER A 114 13.92 21.81 -2.64
CA SER A 114 15.37 21.55 -2.67
C SER A 114 16.06 22.05 -1.39
N HIS A 115 15.70 23.25 -0.92
CA HIS A 115 16.22 23.77 0.33
C HIS A 115 15.87 22.87 1.53
N LYS A 116 14.62 22.41 1.62
CA LYS A 116 14.20 21.50 2.70
C LYS A 116 14.91 20.16 2.68
N LEU A 117 15.14 19.59 1.49
CA LEU A 117 15.87 18.34 1.35
C LEU A 117 17.34 18.47 1.76
N ASN A 118 17.94 19.64 1.57
CA ASN A 118 19.30 19.91 2.04
C ASN A 118 19.40 20.14 3.56
N GLN A 119 18.28 20.39 4.24
CA GLN A 119 18.20 20.66 5.69
C GLN A 119 17.64 19.47 6.49
N ALA A 120 17.28 18.37 5.83
CA ALA A 120 16.67 17.18 6.43
C ALA A 120 17.68 16.03 6.47
#